data_AF-A0A443NCI0-F1
#
_entry.id   AF-A0A443NCI0-F1
#
_cell.length_a   1.000
_cell.length_b   1.000
_cell.length_c   1.000
_cell.angle_alpha   90.00
_cell.angle_beta   90.00
_cell.angle_gamma   90.00
#
_symmetry.space_group_name_H-M   'P 1'
#
loop_
_entity.id
_entity.type
_entity.pdbx_description
1 polymer ?
#
loop_
_entity_poly.entity_id
_entity_poly.type
_entity_poly.pdbx_seq_one_letter_code
_entity_poly.pdbx_strand_id
1 'polypeptide(L)'
;MSWAGPEDIFLSTSLASYLDTNAVLEGACERVIVGDLYCDIPLGLYVIRGENVVLIGELDLEREELPENMTCVSAAEIKRVLKSKYQRTNVPKIRC
;
A
#
# COMPACT_ATOMS: atom_id res chain seq x y z
N MET A 1 13.62 13.56 1.42
CA MET A 1 13.33 12.34 2.19
C MET A 1 12.51 11.44 1.28
N SER A 2 13.12 10.36 0.78
CA SER A 2 12.46 9.38 -0.09
C SER A 2 11.76 8.36 0.80
N TRP A 3 10.51 8.63 1.17
CA TRP A 3 9.74 7.82 2.12
C TRP A 3 9.14 6.53 1.52
N ALA A 4 9.39 6.24 0.24
CA ALA A 4 8.84 5.07 -0.44
C ALA A 4 9.92 4.38 -1.26
N GLY A 5 10.41 3.24 -0.76
CA GLY A 5 11.15 2.26 -1.53
C GLY A 5 10.21 1.50 -2.48
N PRO A 6 10.75 0.85 -3.53
CA PRO A 6 9.95 0.04 -4.47
C PRO A 6 9.32 -1.21 -3.83
N GLU A 7 9.63 -1.49 -2.57
CA GLU A 7 9.22 -2.66 -1.78
C GLU A 7 8.10 -2.34 -0.76
N ASP A 8 7.75 -1.06 -0.61
CA ASP A 8 6.82 -0.62 0.43
C ASP A 8 5.36 -0.82 -0.01
N ILE A 9 4.62 -1.64 0.74
CA ILE A 9 3.18 -1.84 0.55
C ILE A 9 2.45 -0.96 1.56
N PHE A 10 1.65 -0.01 1.06
CA PHE A 10 0.82 0.85 1.90
C PHE A 10 -0.58 0.24 2.01
N LEU A 11 -0.99 -0.09 3.23
CA LEU A 11 -2.33 -0.63 3.51
C LEU A 11 -3.08 0.34 4.43
N SER A 12 -4.33 0.63 4.09
CA SER A 12 -5.27 1.34 4.96
C SER A 12 -6.48 0.47 5.27
N THR A 13 -7.07 0.66 6.44
CA THR A 13 -8.27 -0.06 6.87
C THR A 13 -9.04 0.79 7.89
N SER A 14 -10.36 0.57 7.95
CA SER A 14 -11.21 1.13 9.00
C SER A 14 -11.19 0.33 10.31
N LEU A 15 -10.80 -0.95 10.27
CA LEU A 15 -10.75 -1.80 11.45
C LEU A 15 -9.56 -2.77 11.38
N ALA A 16 -8.64 -2.64 12.34
CA ALA A 16 -7.49 -3.50 12.49
C ALA A 16 -7.54 -4.21 13.85
N SER A 17 -7.36 -5.53 13.84
CA SER A 17 -7.11 -6.33 15.04
C SER A 17 -5.63 -6.73 15.07
N TYR A 18 -4.95 -6.43 16.17
CA TYR A 18 -3.52 -6.69 16.33
C TYR A 18 -3.25 -7.63 17.51
N LEU A 19 -2.52 -8.73 17.25
CA LEU A 19 -2.12 -9.70 18.26
C LEU A 19 -0.69 -10.18 17.98
N ASP A 20 0.21 -9.94 18.92
CA ASP A 20 1.62 -10.40 18.86
C ASP A 20 2.23 -10.16 17.47
N THR A 21 2.24 -8.89 17.06
CA THR A 21 2.69 -8.40 15.74
C THR A 21 1.84 -8.74 14.53
N ASN A 22 0.98 -9.75 14.59
CA ASN A 22 0.07 -10.08 13.48
C ASN A 22 -1.09 -9.09 13.41
N ALA A 23 -1.52 -8.77 12.19
CA ALA A 23 -2.64 -7.88 11.95
C ALA A 23 -3.71 -8.53 11.05
N VAL A 24 -4.98 -8.42 11.46
CA VAL A 24 -6.14 -8.74 10.62
C VAL A 24 -6.84 -7.43 10.30
N LEU A 25 -6.90 -7.10 9.02
CA LEU A 25 -7.48 -5.86 8.51
C LEU A 25 -8.81 -6.17 7.82
N GLU A 26 -9.88 -5.51 8.25
CA GLU A 26 -11.20 -5.59 7.60
C GLU A 26 -11.44 -4.39 6.67
N GLY A 27 -11.93 -4.63 5.46
CA GLY A 27 -12.13 -3.56 4.48
C GLY A 27 -10.81 -2.88 4.06
N ALA A 28 -9.73 -3.66 4.00
CA ALA A 28 -8.41 -3.16 3.66
C ALA A 28 -8.34 -2.68 2.21
N CYS A 29 -7.58 -1.61 1.99
CA CYS A 29 -7.24 -1.08 0.68
C CYS A 29 -5.70 -0.98 0.55
N GLU A 30 -5.17 -1.48 -0.55
CA GLU A 30 -3.76 -1.32 -0.93
C GLU A 30 -3.60 -0.06 -1.77
N ARG A 31 -2.75 0.86 -1.31
CA ARG A 31 -2.39 2.06 -2.06
C ARG A 31 -1.09 1.81 -2.82
N VAL A 32 -1.19 1.81 -4.14
CA VAL A 32 -0.04 1.68 -5.04
C VAL A 32 0.38 3.07 -5.52
N ILE A 33 1.62 3.47 -5.24
CA ILE A 33 2.17 4.78 -5.62
C ILE A 33 3.32 4.58 -6.61
N VAL A 34 3.25 5.23 -7.76
CA VAL A 34 4.27 5.16 -8.80
C VAL A 34 4.62 6.54 -9.31
N GLY A 35 5.68 7.15 -8.75
CA GLY A 35 6.00 8.55 -9.06
C GLY A 35 4.92 9.46 -8.47
N ASP A 36 4.30 10.28 -9.32
CA ASP A 36 3.20 11.19 -8.95
C ASP A 36 1.81 10.57 -9.13
N LEU A 37 1.72 9.28 -9.48
CA LEU A 37 0.45 8.57 -9.67
C LEU A 37 0.14 7.67 -8.48
N TYR A 38 -1.12 7.61 -8.07
CA TYR A 38 -1.57 6.67 -7.04
C TYR A 38 -2.89 5.99 -7.42
N CYS A 39 -3.14 4.83 -6.82
CA CYS A 39 -4.40 4.10 -6.96
C CYS A 39 -4.66 3.26 -5.71
N ASP A 40 -5.90 3.29 -5.23
CA ASP A 40 -6.35 2.47 -4.11
C ASP A 40 -7.08 1.23 -4.64
N ILE A 41 -6.58 0.05 -4.26
CA ILE A 41 -7.09 -1.26 -4.68
C ILE A 41 -7.76 -1.92 -3.47
N PRO A 42 -9.08 -2.18 -3.51
CA PRO A 42 -9.76 -2.85 -2.40
C PRO A 42 -9.32 -4.31 -2.31
N LEU A 43 -8.88 -4.72 -1.12
CA LEU A 43 -8.48 -6.09 -0.80
C LEU A 43 -9.56 -6.83 0.01
N GLY A 44 -10.37 -6.12 0.80
CA GLY A 44 -11.39 -6.73 1.66
C GLY A 44 -10.79 -7.22 2.98
N LEU A 45 -10.88 -8.51 3.27
CA LEU A 45 -10.27 -9.09 4.47
C LEU A 45 -8.81 -9.47 4.18
N TYR A 46 -7.87 -8.89 4.91
CA TYR A 46 -6.44 -9.11 4.69
C TYR A 46 -5.73 -9.47 6.00
N VAL A 47 -4.91 -10.52 5.97
CA VAL A 47 -4.16 -11.00 7.15
C VAL A 47 -2.67 -10.81 6.90
N ILE A 48 -2.02 -10.10 7.81
CA ILE A 48 -0.60 -9.79 7.78
C ILE A 48 0.09 -10.53 8.92
N ARG A 49 1.12 -11.28 8.55
CA ARG A 49 2.06 -11.90 9.49
C ARG A 49 2.95 -10.85 10.12
N GLY A 50 3.13 -10.92 11.43
CA GLY A 50 3.77 -9.87 12.19
C GLY A 50 5.23 -9.63 11.88
N GLU A 51 5.95 -10.63 11.38
CA GLU A 51 7.31 -10.49 10.89
C GLU A 51 7.44 -9.63 9.62
N ASN A 52 6.33 -9.43 8.88
CA ASN A 52 6.30 -8.61 7.67
C ASN A 52 5.85 -7.17 7.94
N VAL A 53 5.55 -6.83 9.19
CA VAL A 53 5.11 -5.49 9.58
C VAL A 53 6.34 -4.67 9.95
N VAL A 54 6.62 -3.62 9.16
CA VAL A 54 7.69 -2.66 9.45
C VAL A 54 7.18 -1.52 10.33
N LEU A 55 6.01 -0.97 10.02
CA LEU A 55 5.43 0.16 10.73
C LEU A 55 3.89 0.11 10.64
N ILE A 56 3.22 0.42 11.75
CA ILE A 56 1.76 0.64 11.82
C ILE A 56 1.55 1.99 12.46
N GLY A 57 0.65 2.79 11.89
CA GLY A 57 0.22 4.07 12.42
C GLY A 57 -1.27 4.27 12.17
N GLU A 58 -1.89 5.13 12.96
CA GLU A 58 -3.23 5.61 12.70
C GLU A 58 -3.17 6.67 11.58
N LEU A 59 -4.03 6.51 10.57
CA LEU A 59 -4.14 7.44 9.44
C LEU A 59 -5.17 8.51 9.80
N ASP A 60 -4.74 9.77 9.92
CA ASP A 60 -5.63 10.90 10.17
C ASP A 60 -6.06 11.52 8.85
N LEU A 61 -7.22 11.10 8.34
CA LEU A 61 -7.76 11.54 7.05
C LEU A 61 -7.97 13.05 6.94
N GLU A 62 -8.07 13.78 8.06
CA GLU A 62 -8.26 15.23 8.05
C GLU A 62 -6.95 16.01 7.96
N ARG A 63 -5.82 15.37 8.31
CA ARG A 63 -4.50 16.02 8.37
C ARG A 63 -3.51 15.47 7.35
N GLU A 64 -3.71 14.25 6.90
CA GLU A 64 -2.85 13.55 5.95
C GLU A 64 -3.32 13.80 4.52
N GLU A 65 -3.24 15.07 4.10
CA GLU A 65 -3.48 15.44 2.71
C GLU A 65 -2.34 14.87 1.85
N LEU A 66 -2.72 14.11 0.82
CA LEU A 66 -1.76 13.69 -0.20
C LEU A 66 -1.10 14.95 -0.79
N PRO A 67 0.20 14.90 -1.12
CA PRO A 67 0.86 16.00 -1.82
C PRO A 67 0.05 16.47 -3.03
N GLU A 68 -0.09 17.79 -3.25
CA GLU A 68 -0.94 18.37 -4.30
C GLU A 68 -0.62 17.85 -5.72
N ASN A 69 0.58 17.31 -5.94
CA ASN A 69 1.01 16.73 -7.21
C ASN A 69 0.52 15.28 -7.44
N MET A 70 -0.19 14.65 -6.51
CA MET A 70 -0.65 13.27 -6.66
C MET A 70 -1.92 13.16 -7.52
N THR A 71 -1.85 12.35 -8.59
CA THR A 71 -2.98 12.09 -9.48
C THR A 71 -3.53 10.68 -9.27
N CYS A 72 -4.83 10.58 -8.98
CA CYS A 72 -5.53 9.30 -8.89
C CYS A 72 -5.74 8.71 -10.28
N VAL A 73 -5.31 7.46 -10.47
CA VAL A 73 -5.46 6.74 -11.74
C VAL A 73 -6.21 5.43 -11.55
N SER A 74 -6.66 4.85 -12.66
CA SER A 74 -7.34 3.55 -12.63
C SER A 74 -6.39 2.41 -12.26
N ALA A 75 -6.95 1.35 -11.67
CA ALA A 75 -6.19 0.14 -11.33
C ALA A 75 -5.53 -0.53 -12.56
N ALA A 76 -6.10 -0.37 -13.76
CA ALA A 76 -5.51 -0.89 -14.98
C ALA A 76 -4.26 -0.10 -15.38
N GLU A 77 -4.27 1.21 -15.17
CA GLU A 77 -3.18 2.12 -15.54
C GLU A 77 -2.01 2.00 -14.57
N ILE A 78 -2.27 2.03 -13.25
CA ILE A 78 -1.21 1.87 -12.25
C ILE A 78 -0.49 0.52 -12.41
N LYS A 79 -1.22 -0.56 -12.73
CA LYS A 79 -0.63 -1.90 -12.96
C LYS A 79 0.25 -1.94 -14.19
N ARG A 80 -0.05 -1.15 -15.24
CA ARG A 80 0.80 -1.04 -16.43
C ARG A 80 2.11 -0.33 -16.10
N VAL A 81 2.05 0.79 -15.38
CA VAL A 81 3.23 1.56 -14.98
C VAL A 81 4.07 0.80 -13.94
N LEU A 82 3.42 0.10 -13.01
CA LEU A 82 4.12 -0.76 -12.05
C LEU A 82 4.84 -1.90 -12.78
N LYS A 83 4.21 -2.57 -13.73
CA LYS A 83 4.83 -3.67 -14.50
C LYS A 83 6.04 -3.20 -15.30
N SER A 84 6.00 -2.01 -15.88
CA SER A 84 7.14 -1.44 -16.60
C SER A 84 8.31 -1.07 -15.67
N LYS A 85 8.03 -0.68 -14.42
CA LYS A 85 9.07 -0.56 -13.38
C LYS A 85 9.59 -1.91 -12.88
N TYR A 86 8.71 -2.88 -12.65
CA TYR A 86 9.03 -4.21 -12.11
C TYR A 86 9.81 -5.09 -13.10
N GLN A 87 9.69 -4.88 -14.41
CA GLN A 87 10.58 -5.54 -15.38
C GLN A 87 12.05 -5.08 -15.25
N ARG A 88 12.30 -4.00 -14.51
CA ARG A 88 13.62 -3.43 -14.28
C ARG A 88 14.20 -3.79 -12.92
N THR A 89 13.36 -4.15 -11.96
CA THR A 89 13.75 -4.60 -10.62
C THR A 89 13.10 -5.95 -10.35
N ASN A 90 13.92 -6.99 -10.18
CA ASN A 90 13.52 -8.39 -10.03
C ASN A 90 12.91 -8.65 -8.64
N VAL A 91 11.82 -7.96 -8.31
CA VAL A 91 11.21 -7.99 -6.99
C VAL A 91 10.37 -9.27 -6.84
N PRO A 92 10.24 -9.89 -5.66
CA PRO A 92 9.32 -10.99 -5.44
C PRO A 92 7.90 -10.46 -5.25
N LYS A 93 6.89 -11.14 -5.80
CA LYS A 93 5.52 -10.99 -5.30
C LYS A 93 5.52 -11.62 -3.92
N ILE A 94 5.32 -10.83 -2.87
CA ILE A 94 4.89 -11.39 -1.59
C ILE A 94 3.50 -11.97 -1.84
N ARG A 95 3.49 -13.27 -2.14
CA ARG A 95 2.29 -14.08 -2.22
C ARG A 95 2.16 -14.69 -0.83
N CYS A 96 1.23 -14.17 -0.05
CA CYS A 96 0.79 -14.82 1.18
C CYS A 96 0.34 -16.26 0.91
#